data_AF-A0A2V4E3V7-F1
#
_entry.id   AF-A0A2V4E3V7-F1
#
_cell.length_a   1.000
_cell.length_b   1.000
_cell.length_c   1.000
_cell.angle_alpha   90.00
_cell.angle_beta   90.00
_cell.angle_gamma   90.00
#
_symmetry.space_group_name_H-M   'P 1'
#
loop_
_entity.id
_entity.type
_entity.pdbx_description
1 polymer ?
#
loop_
_entity_poly.entity_id
_entity_poly.type
_entity_poly.pdbx_seq_one_letter_code
_entity_poly.pdbx_strand_id
1 'polypeptide(L)'
;MDWNDPDGGVIRFFPYIPTVVLPRSIRPRDDWDGLAFLLHPEERESWEDEEKMEKSGKGSSTLLAIHGGGDLARMLIRMQLLEDVNGAKFPDPEPRRLLKLADRDSIPTYFVEPGVEDEDWLTWLEATADEAAKLSRMFLQLFARRRFAKTWKRTQPEVSEPPISEGSESLAIAAGLAGTWWRISESFSTVELQESRNRRFASRLRGALANLSSIKEDPVLIVPIYQDWMGDILATLKTNVEVEAVEAVGLEE
;
A
#
# COMPACT_ATOMS: atom_id res chain seq x y z
N MET A 1 4.65 -10.87 8.13
CA MET A 1 3.66 -11.33 9.13
C MET A 1 2.76 -12.29 8.40
N ASP A 2 2.60 -13.51 8.91
CA ASP A 2 1.89 -14.56 8.20
C ASP A 2 0.51 -14.78 8.83
N TRP A 3 -0.49 -14.96 7.98
CA TRP A 3 -1.84 -15.34 8.37
C TRP A 3 -2.23 -16.61 7.61
N ASN A 4 -2.57 -17.67 8.35
CA ASN A 4 -2.97 -18.94 7.77
C ASN A 4 -4.47 -18.88 7.47
N ASP A 5 -4.83 -19.13 6.22
CA ASP A 5 -6.23 -19.14 5.81
C ASP A 5 -6.93 -20.41 6.34
N PRO A 6 -8.15 -20.32 6.89
CA PRO A 6 -8.92 -21.49 7.31
C PRO A 6 -9.16 -22.53 6.21
N ASP A 7 -9.18 -22.10 4.94
CA ASP A 7 -9.40 -22.93 3.77
C ASP A 7 -8.07 -23.41 3.13
N GLY A 8 -6.93 -23.08 3.74
CA GLY A 8 -5.59 -23.53 3.35
C GLY A 8 -4.73 -22.45 2.67
N GLY A 9 -3.41 -22.60 2.77
CA GLY A 9 -2.43 -21.61 2.30
C GLY A 9 -2.16 -20.46 3.29
N VAL A 10 -1.26 -19.56 2.90
CA VAL A 10 -0.74 -18.48 3.76
C VAL A 10 -0.78 -17.14 3.03
N ILE A 11 -1.36 -16.13 3.68
CA ILE A 11 -1.18 -14.73 3.31
C ILE A 11 0.02 -14.17 4.10
N ARG A 12 1.09 -13.82 3.38
CA ARG A 12 2.29 -13.19 3.94
C ARG A 12 2.27 -11.70 3.69
N PHE A 13 1.99 -10.92 4.73
CA PHE A 13 2.12 -9.47 4.67
C PHE A 13 3.57 -9.05 4.68
N PHE A 14 3.92 -8.23 3.69
CA PHE A 14 5.17 -7.48 3.61
C PHE A 14 4.90 -5.99 3.86
N PRO A 15 5.01 -5.53 5.13
CA PRO A 15 4.86 -4.12 5.44
C PRO A 15 6.03 -3.34 4.84
N TYR A 16 5.73 -2.30 4.07
CA TYR A 16 6.73 -1.41 3.49
C TYR A 16 6.48 0.05 3.84
N ILE A 17 7.53 0.86 3.68
CA ILE A 17 7.47 2.31 3.82
C ILE A 17 7.28 2.88 2.40
N PRO A 18 6.12 3.50 2.10
CA PRO A 18 5.87 4.03 0.76
C PRO A 18 6.95 4.98 0.27
N THR A 19 7.26 4.89 -1.02
CA THR A 19 8.23 5.71 -1.74
C THR A 19 9.68 5.58 -1.26
N VAL A 20 9.99 4.56 -0.45
CA VAL A 20 11.33 4.31 0.09
C VAL A 20 11.91 3.03 -0.48
N VAL A 21 13.16 3.08 -0.92
CA VAL A 21 13.93 1.88 -1.26
C VAL A 21 14.39 1.21 0.03
N LEU A 22 13.79 0.07 0.38
CA LEU A 22 14.19 -0.63 1.61
C LEU A 22 15.55 -1.32 1.45
N PRO A 23 16.40 -1.33 2.49
CA PRO A 23 17.62 -2.13 2.48
C PRO A 23 17.35 -3.62 2.26
N ARG A 24 18.26 -4.29 1.56
CA ARG A 24 18.16 -5.75 1.30
C ARG A 24 18.05 -6.60 2.56
N SER A 25 18.54 -6.11 3.69
CA SER A 25 18.48 -6.80 4.98
C SER A 25 17.06 -7.00 5.51
N ILE A 26 16.13 -6.10 5.15
CA ILE A 26 14.73 -6.11 5.67
C ILE A 26 13.69 -6.46 4.60
N ARG A 27 14.13 -6.78 3.37
CA ARG A 27 13.24 -7.28 2.31
C ARG A 27 12.89 -8.76 2.53
N PRO A 28 11.74 -9.22 2.02
CA PRO A 28 11.38 -10.64 2.06
C PRO A 28 12.44 -11.46 1.32
N ARG A 29 12.87 -12.56 1.95
CA ARG A 29 13.86 -13.50 1.41
C ARG A 29 13.30 -14.88 1.14
N ASP A 30 12.19 -15.20 1.77
CA ASP A 30 11.52 -16.49 1.65
C ASP A 30 10.83 -16.59 0.29
N ASP A 31 10.65 -17.81 -0.21
CA ASP A 31 9.90 -18.03 -1.44
C ASP A 31 8.41 -17.72 -1.25
N TRP A 32 7.77 -17.28 -2.33
CA TRP A 32 6.34 -17.04 -2.42
C TRP A 32 5.83 -17.48 -3.79
N ASP A 33 4.54 -17.75 -3.87
CA ASP A 33 3.91 -18.46 -4.98
C ASP A 33 2.95 -17.59 -5.78
N GLY A 34 2.48 -16.52 -5.16
CA GLY A 34 1.66 -15.49 -5.79
C GLY A 34 1.92 -14.14 -5.14
N LEU A 35 1.54 -13.08 -5.85
CA LEU A 35 1.65 -11.69 -5.42
C LEU A 35 0.29 -11.03 -5.49
N ALA A 36 -0.18 -10.40 -4.41
CA ALA A 36 -1.44 -9.63 -4.43
C ALA A 36 -1.22 -8.17 -4.01
N PHE A 37 -1.79 -7.25 -4.78
CA PHE A 37 -1.80 -5.82 -4.47
C PHE A 37 -3.18 -5.36 -4.02
N LEU A 38 -3.24 -4.54 -2.97
CA LEU A 38 -4.43 -3.81 -2.54
C LEU A 38 -4.69 -2.57 -3.43
N LEU A 39 -4.65 -2.78 -4.75
CA LEU A 39 -4.69 -1.75 -5.78
C LEU A 39 -5.46 -2.27 -7.00
N HIS A 40 -5.90 -1.35 -7.86
CA HIS A 40 -6.50 -1.65 -9.16
C HIS A 40 -5.44 -2.08 -10.18
N PRO A 41 -5.75 -2.99 -11.14
CA PRO A 41 -4.79 -3.45 -12.15
C PRO A 41 -4.20 -2.34 -13.03
N GLU A 42 -4.92 -1.24 -13.24
CA GLU A 42 -4.42 -0.05 -13.98
C GLU A 42 -3.18 0.59 -13.34
N GLU A 43 -2.92 0.32 -12.05
CA GLU A 43 -1.71 0.79 -11.38
C GLU A 43 -0.43 0.29 -12.07
N ARG A 44 -0.50 -0.85 -12.77
CA ARG A 44 0.62 -1.33 -13.60
C ARG A 44 1.02 -0.32 -14.67
N GLU A 45 0.06 0.24 -15.40
CA GLU A 45 0.30 1.25 -16.44
C GLU A 45 0.83 2.55 -15.82
N SER A 46 0.24 2.98 -14.71
CA SER A 46 0.71 4.14 -13.92
C SER A 46 2.20 4.01 -13.57
N TRP A 47 2.63 2.86 -13.04
CA TRP A 47 4.05 2.64 -12.72
C TRP A 47 4.97 2.64 -13.93
N GLU A 48 4.51 2.15 -15.09
CA GLU A 48 5.29 2.21 -16.33
C GLU A 48 5.49 3.65 -16.80
N ASP A 49 4.46 4.48 -16.70
CA ASP A 49 4.52 5.89 -17.06
C ASP A 49 5.39 6.69 -16.10
N GLU A 50 5.32 6.41 -14.80
CA GLU A 50 6.24 6.97 -13.81
C GLU A 50 7.70 6.56 -14.10
N GLU A 51 7.96 5.32 -14.52
CA GLU A 51 9.30 4.88 -14.93
C GLU A 51 9.79 5.59 -16.20
N LYS A 52 8.91 5.81 -17.18
CA LYS A 52 9.24 6.58 -18.39
C LYS A 52 9.57 8.03 -18.02
N MET A 53 8.82 8.63 -17.11
CA MET A 53 9.04 9.99 -16.64
C MET A 53 10.33 10.12 -15.82
N GLU A 54 10.65 9.17 -14.94
CA GLU A 54 11.93 9.17 -14.20
C GLU A 54 13.14 8.93 -15.11
N LYS A 55 12.98 8.17 -16.20
CA LYS A 55 14.02 8.02 -17.24
C LYS A 55 14.25 9.32 -18.02
N SER A 56 13.20 10.08 -18.30
CA SER A 56 13.32 11.35 -19.04
C SER A 56 13.84 12.49 -18.16
N GLY A 57 13.52 12.48 -16.87
CA GLY A 57 14.09 13.41 -15.89
C GLY A 57 14.01 12.83 -14.48
N LYS A 58 15.19 12.60 -13.87
CA LYS A 58 15.29 12.07 -12.50
C LYS A 58 14.58 12.97 -11.50
N GLY A 59 13.63 12.42 -10.76
CA GLY A 59 12.80 13.10 -9.78
C GLY A 59 11.59 13.84 -10.36
N SER A 60 11.29 13.70 -11.65
CA SER A 60 10.14 14.36 -12.29
C SER A 60 8.81 13.90 -11.71
N SER A 61 8.63 12.60 -11.45
CA SER A 61 7.42 12.07 -10.82
C SER A 61 7.25 12.58 -9.40
N THR A 62 8.36 12.63 -8.67
CA THR A 62 8.38 13.17 -7.30
C THR A 62 8.03 14.64 -7.27
N LEU A 63 8.58 15.42 -8.21
CA LEU A 63 8.31 16.85 -8.33
C LEU A 63 6.85 17.11 -8.70
N LEU A 64 6.29 16.33 -9.63
CA LEU A 64 4.87 16.40 -9.99
C LEU A 64 3.97 16.10 -8.79
N ALA A 65 4.24 15.05 -8.03
CA ALA A 65 3.51 14.70 -6.82
C ALA A 65 3.61 15.80 -5.75
N ILE A 66 4.79 16.42 -5.58
CA ILE A 66 4.98 17.56 -4.67
C ILE A 66 4.16 18.78 -5.13
N HIS A 67 4.11 19.06 -6.44
CA HIS A 67 3.32 20.16 -7.00
C HIS A 67 1.81 19.94 -6.84
N GLY A 68 1.34 18.69 -6.86
CA GLY A 68 -0.05 18.33 -6.52
C GLY A 68 -0.45 18.72 -5.09
N GLY A 69 0.52 18.91 -4.20
CA GLY A 69 0.29 19.38 -2.84
C GLY A 69 -0.27 18.31 -1.91
N GLY A 70 -1.12 18.72 -0.96
CA GLY A 70 -1.68 17.81 0.03
C GLY A 70 -0.67 17.27 1.04
N ASP A 71 -1.06 16.22 1.76
CA ASP A 71 -0.23 15.62 2.81
C ASP A 71 0.82 14.64 2.25
N LEU A 72 0.61 14.08 1.06
CA LEU A 72 1.62 13.34 0.31
C LEU A 72 2.82 14.24 -0.01
N ALA A 73 2.61 15.44 -0.58
CA ALA A 73 3.70 16.39 -0.83
C ALA A 73 4.49 16.73 0.45
N ARG A 74 3.81 16.87 1.60
CA ARG A 74 4.48 17.14 2.89
C ARG A 74 5.35 15.97 3.34
N MET A 75 4.89 14.74 3.12
CA MET A 75 5.67 13.53 3.36
C MET A 75 6.90 13.50 2.46
N LEU A 76 6.72 13.66 1.15
CA LEU A 76 7.79 13.60 0.15
C LEU A 76 8.88 14.65 0.38
N ILE A 77 8.51 15.91 0.60
CA ILE A 77 9.47 16.99 0.89
C ILE A 77 10.35 16.64 2.09
N ARG A 78 9.77 16.03 3.13
CA ARG A 78 10.51 15.63 4.33
C ARG A 78 11.36 14.38 4.11
N MET A 79 10.86 13.41 3.32
CA MET A 79 11.63 12.23 2.94
C MET A 79 12.88 12.59 2.13
N GLN A 80 12.82 13.63 1.29
CA GLN A 80 13.98 14.13 0.54
C GLN A 80 15.09 14.73 1.43
N LEU A 81 14.79 15.05 2.68
CA LEU A 81 15.77 15.60 3.63
C LEU A 81 16.51 14.50 4.42
N LEU A 82 16.15 13.23 4.23
CA LEU A 82 16.80 12.11 4.89
C LEU A 82 18.07 11.73 4.13
N GLU A 83 19.21 11.69 4.82
CA GLU A 83 20.52 11.46 4.18
C GLU A 83 20.78 9.96 3.91
N ASP A 84 20.41 9.10 4.87
CA ASP A 84 20.74 7.66 4.82
C ASP A 84 19.61 6.79 4.24
N VAL A 85 18.57 7.41 3.69
CA VAL A 85 17.43 6.71 3.10
C VAL A 85 17.13 7.27 1.72
N ASN A 86 17.05 6.36 0.75
CA ASN A 86 16.62 6.70 -0.59
C ASN A 86 15.09 6.76 -0.65
N GLY A 87 14.53 7.88 -0.17
CA GLY A 87 13.09 8.14 -0.10
C GLY A 87 12.57 9.01 -1.25
N ALA A 88 11.25 9.25 -1.23
CA ALA A 88 10.53 10.01 -2.24
C ALA A 88 10.83 9.51 -3.67
N LYS A 89 10.63 8.21 -3.89
CA LYS A 89 10.78 7.53 -5.19
C LYS A 89 9.45 7.11 -5.76
N PHE A 90 9.35 7.27 -7.07
CA PHE A 90 8.25 6.81 -7.90
C PHE A 90 8.81 6.00 -9.10
N PRO A 91 8.10 4.96 -9.56
CA PRO A 91 7.03 4.30 -8.84
C PRO A 91 7.47 3.79 -7.47
N ASP A 92 6.50 3.44 -6.63
CA ASP A 92 6.81 2.97 -5.28
C ASP A 92 7.80 1.78 -5.37
N PRO A 93 9.01 1.89 -4.80
CA PRO A 93 10.09 0.96 -5.11
C PRO A 93 9.78 -0.49 -4.74
N GLU A 94 9.08 -0.73 -3.64
CA GLU A 94 8.88 -2.09 -3.14
C GLU A 94 7.75 -2.83 -3.87
N PRO A 95 6.53 -2.27 -4.03
CA PRO A 95 5.50 -2.84 -4.88
C PRO A 95 6.00 -3.06 -6.31
N ARG A 96 6.64 -2.06 -6.92
CA ARG A 96 7.14 -2.17 -8.30
C ARG A 96 8.22 -3.24 -8.44
N ARG A 97 9.13 -3.35 -7.46
CA ARG A 97 10.16 -4.40 -7.45
C ARG A 97 9.54 -5.78 -7.37
N LEU A 98 8.52 -5.98 -6.53
CA LEU A 98 7.83 -7.26 -6.43
C LEU A 98 7.11 -7.61 -7.73
N LEU A 99 6.44 -6.65 -8.36
CA LEU A 99 5.83 -6.84 -9.67
C LEU A 99 6.86 -7.30 -10.72
N LYS A 100 8.01 -6.60 -10.82
CA LYS A 100 9.08 -6.99 -11.76
C LYS A 100 9.64 -8.38 -11.51
N LEU A 101 9.73 -8.80 -10.24
CA LEU A 101 10.16 -10.16 -9.90
C LEU A 101 9.10 -11.18 -10.29
N ALA A 102 7.82 -10.89 -10.02
CA ALA A 102 6.71 -11.74 -10.39
C ALA A 102 6.62 -11.92 -11.91
N ASP A 103 6.73 -10.83 -12.69
CA ASP A 103 6.72 -10.88 -14.15
C ASP A 103 7.88 -11.72 -14.70
N ARG A 104 9.09 -11.53 -14.16
CA ARG A 104 10.29 -12.26 -14.59
C ARG A 104 10.16 -13.76 -14.34
N ASP A 105 9.61 -14.13 -13.19
CA ASP A 105 9.53 -15.52 -12.73
C ASP A 105 8.16 -16.16 -13.04
N SER A 106 7.31 -15.45 -13.80
CA SER A 106 5.94 -15.85 -14.16
C SER A 106 5.07 -16.25 -12.95
N ILE A 107 5.23 -15.51 -11.84
CA ILE A 107 4.46 -15.68 -10.62
C ILE A 107 3.07 -15.05 -10.82
N PRO A 108 1.96 -15.77 -10.55
CA PRO A 108 0.61 -15.23 -10.58
C PRO A 108 0.48 -13.94 -9.76
N THR A 109 -0.02 -12.89 -10.40
CA THR A 109 -0.20 -11.56 -9.79
C THR A 109 -1.69 -11.21 -9.74
N TYR A 110 -2.15 -10.75 -8.59
CA TYR A 110 -3.54 -10.42 -8.32
C TYR A 110 -3.67 -8.96 -7.93
N PHE A 111 -4.70 -8.29 -8.44
CA PHE A 111 -5.09 -6.95 -8.02
C PHE A 111 -6.46 -7.08 -7.35
N VAL A 112 -6.51 -6.79 -6.05
CA VAL A 112 -7.72 -7.08 -5.25
C VAL A 112 -8.66 -5.89 -5.13
N GLU A 113 -8.32 -4.73 -5.68
CA GLU A 113 -9.31 -3.67 -5.84
C GLU A 113 -10.35 -4.10 -6.88
N PRO A 114 -11.66 -3.98 -6.59
CA PRO A 114 -12.69 -4.25 -7.59
C PRO A 114 -12.60 -3.30 -8.79
N GLY A 115 -12.98 -3.80 -9.96
CA GLY A 115 -13.00 -3.01 -11.19
C GLY A 115 -14.19 -2.05 -11.26
N VAL A 116 -14.23 -1.26 -12.34
CA VAL A 116 -15.30 -0.28 -12.61
C VAL A 116 -16.66 -0.92 -12.89
N GLU A 117 -16.68 -2.22 -13.17
CA GLU A 117 -17.88 -3.02 -13.36
C GLU A 117 -18.57 -3.43 -12.05
N ASP A 118 -17.91 -3.25 -10.90
CA ASP A 118 -18.45 -3.59 -9.59
C ASP A 118 -19.31 -2.44 -9.03
N GLU A 119 -20.64 -2.56 -9.18
CA GLU A 119 -21.60 -1.54 -8.74
C GLU A 119 -21.55 -1.25 -7.23
N ASP A 120 -21.28 -2.27 -6.40
CA ASP A 120 -21.17 -2.10 -4.94
C ASP A 120 -19.91 -1.31 -4.59
N TRP A 121 -18.80 -1.57 -5.30
CA TRP A 121 -17.56 -0.81 -5.16
C TRP A 121 -17.71 0.63 -5.65
N LEU A 122 -18.37 0.85 -6.79
CA LEU A 122 -18.68 2.19 -7.27
C LEU A 122 -19.50 2.98 -6.26
N THR A 123 -20.53 2.35 -5.67
CA THR A 123 -21.34 2.97 -4.61
C THR A 123 -20.48 3.34 -3.40
N TRP A 124 -19.53 2.48 -3.02
CA TRP A 124 -18.57 2.78 -1.95
C TRP A 124 -17.62 3.93 -2.30
N LEU A 125 -17.15 4.01 -3.55
CA LEU A 125 -16.32 5.11 -4.05
C LEU A 125 -17.08 6.43 -4.03
N GLU A 126 -18.35 6.45 -4.46
CA GLU A 126 -19.24 7.62 -4.39
C GLU A 126 -19.41 8.09 -2.96
N ALA A 127 -19.72 7.18 -2.02
CA ALA A 127 -19.85 7.51 -0.60
C ALA A 127 -18.55 8.08 -0.01
N THR A 128 -17.39 7.55 -0.43
CA THR A 128 -16.07 8.06 -0.03
C THR A 128 -15.82 9.46 -0.59
N ALA A 129 -16.21 9.72 -1.84
CA ALA A 129 -16.09 11.02 -2.47
C ALA A 129 -17.00 12.07 -1.80
N ASP A 130 -18.26 11.72 -1.53
CA ASP A 130 -19.21 12.57 -0.80
C ASP A 130 -18.70 12.90 0.60
N GLU A 131 -18.16 11.91 1.31
CA GLU A 131 -17.57 12.11 2.62
C GLU A 131 -16.41 13.11 2.54
N ALA A 132 -15.47 12.91 1.62
CA ALA A 132 -14.31 13.78 1.42
C ALA A 132 -14.70 15.21 1.00
N ALA A 133 -15.79 15.36 0.24
CA ALA A 133 -16.30 16.64 -0.26
C ALA A 133 -17.07 17.47 0.79
N LYS A 134 -17.35 16.93 1.98
CA LYS A 134 -18.05 17.69 3.03
C LYS A 134 -17.34 19.01 3.35
N LEU A 135 -18.11 20.10 3.39
CA LEU A 135 -17.60 21.45 3.69
C LEU A 135 -16.79 21.50 4.98
N SER A 136 -17.20 20.77 6.02
CA SER A 136 -16.45 20.66 7.28
C SER A 136 -15.02 20.12 7.07
N ARG A 137 -14.85 19.17 6.14
CA ARG A 137 -13.53 18.61 5.77
C ARG A 137 -12.73 19.56 4.90
N MET A 138 -13.38 20.35 4.05
CA MET A 138 -12.72 21.42 3.30
C MET A 138 -12.13 22.49 4.22
N PHE A 139 -12.86 22.92 5.27
CA PHE A 139 -12.33 23.89 6.25
C PHE A 139 -11.10 23.36 6.99
N LEU A 140 -11.03 22.05 7.26
CA LEU A 140 -9.86 21.43 7.90
C LEU A 140 -8.58 21.56 7.05
N GLN A 141 -8.69 21.75 5.73
CA GLN A 141 -7.53 21.93 4.85
C GLN A 141 -6.76 23.22 5.14
N LEU A 142 -7.42 24.27 5.66
CA LEU A 142 -6.76 25.51 6.09
C LEU A 142 -5.74 25.24 7.21
N PHE A 143 -5.96 24.19 8.00
CA PHE A 143 -5.09 23.78 9.10
C PHE A 143 -4.27 22.54 8.77
N ALA A 144 -4.18 22.13 7.49
CA ALA A 144 -3.51 20.89 7.08
C ALA A 144 -2.06 20.81 7.58
N ARG A 145 -1.29 21.91 7.53
CA ARG A 145 0.08 21.97 8.08
C ARG A 145 0.13 21.68 9.58
N ARG A 146 -0.79 22.28 10.35
CA ARG A 146 -0.88 22.08 11.81
C ARG A 146 -1.35 20.67 12.14
N ARG A 147 -2.31 20.14 11.38
CA ARG A 147 -2.76 18.75 11.49
C ARG A 147 -1.62 17.79 11.24
N PHE A 148 -0.87 17.94 10.15
CA PHE A 148 0.30 17.12 9.84
C PHE A 148 1.31 17.12 10.98
N ALA A 149 1.69 18.31 11.49
CA ALA A 149 2.61 18.42 12.61
C ALA A 149 2.08 17.77 13.91
N LYS A 150 0.77 17.85 14.17
CA LYS A 150 0.15 17.23 15.35
C LYS A 150 0.10 15.71 15.22
N THR A 151 -0.28 15.19 14.06
CA THR A 151 -0.30 13.74 13.80
C THR A 151 1.10 13.17 13.86
N TRP A 152 2.08 13.82 13.23
CA TRP A 152 3.50 13.46 13.32
C TRP A 152 4.00 13.30 14.76
N LYS A 153 3.70 14.27 15.63
CA LYS A 153 4.07 14.22 17.05
C LYS A 153 3.45 13.04 17.81
N ARG A 154 2.35 12.47 17.32
CA ARG A 154 1.70 11.29 17.89
C ARG A 154 2.25 9.99 17.29
N THR A 155 2.48 9.97 15.98
CA THR A 155 2.95 8.78 15.26
C THR A 155 4.42 8.48 15.50
N GLN A 156 5.30 9.48 15.48
CA GLN A 156 6.76 9.23 15.56
C GLN A 156 7.20 8.44 16.81
N PRO A 157 6.65 8.69 18.02
CA PRO A 157 7.01 7.89 19.20
C PRO A 157 6.57 6.43 19.15
N GLU A 158 5.65 6.06 18.27
CA GLU A 158 5.16 4.68 18.11
C GLU A 158 6.07 3.86 17.18
N VAL A 159 6.99 4.52 16.47
CA VAL A 159 7.89 3.87 15.50
C VAL A 159 9.17 3.44 16.19
N SER A 160 9.53 2.17 16.01
CA SER A 160 10.82 1.64 16.43
C SER A 160 11.82 1.62 15.29
N GLU A 161 13.09 1.79 15.64
CA GLU A 161 14.20 1.56 14.74
C GLU A 161 14.26 0.10 14.25
N PRO A 162 14.42 -0.14 12.93
CA PRO A 162 14.60 -1.49 12.41
C PRO A 162 15.96 -2.05 12.86
N PRO A 163 16.11 -3.38 12.98
CA PRO A 163 17.35 -4.01 13.44
C PRO A 163 18.42 -4.05 12.32
N ILE A 164 18.83 -2.88 11.83
CA ILE A 164 19.90 -2.70 10.84
C ILE A 164 20.92 -1.67 11.35
N SER A 165 22.17 -1.77 10.90
CA SER A 165 23.24 -0.90 11.38
C SER A 165 23.22 0.50 10.74
N GLU A 166 22.96 0.57 9.43
CA GLU A 166 23.09 1.81 8.64
C GLU A 166 21.70 2.32 8.24
N GLY A 167 21.46 3.62 8.42
CA GLY A 167 20.20 4.27 8.07
C GLY A 167 18.99 3.89 8.93
N SER A 168 19.19 3.19 10.06
CA SER A 168 18.12 2.78 10.98
C SER A 168 17.25 3.96 11.44
N GLU A 169 17.87 5.02 11.95
CA GLU A 169 17.18 6.23 12.39
C GLU A 169 16.42 6.89 11.25
N SER A 170 17.06 7.09 10.10
CA SER A 170 16.43 7.67 8.91
C SER A 170 15.23 6.82 8.42
N LEU A 171 15.31 5.49 8.49
CA LEU A 171 14.18 4.61 8.18
C LEU A 171 13.05 4.73 9.20
N ALA A 172 13.36 4.85 10.49
CA ALA A 172 12.35 5.08 11.52
C ALA A 172 11.63 6.42 11.31
N ILE A 173 12.36 7.47 10.93
CA ILE A 173 11.77 8.77 10.55
C ILE A 173 10.90 8.61 9.29
N ALA A 174 11.38 7.90 8.26
CA ALA A 174 10.61 7.66 7.04
C ALA A 174 9.31 6.87 7.32
N ALA A 175 9.37 5.84 8.16
CA ALA A 175 8.22 5.05 8.59
C ALA A 175 7.20 5.93 9.33
N GLY A 176 7.65 6.80 10.25
CA GLY A 176 6.75 7.76 10.89
C GLY A 176 6.10 8.72 9.89
N LEU A 177 6.76 9.02 8.76
CA LEU A 177 6.30 10.05 7.81
C LEU A 177 5.19 9.43 6.97
N ALA A 178 5.44 8.22 6.50
CA ALA A 178 4.46 7.35 5.87
C ALA A 178 3.24 7.14 6.77
N GLY A 179 3.44 6.73 8.03
CA GLY A 179 2.33 6.51 8.97
C GLY A 179 1.54 7.79 9.26
N THR A 180 2.21 8.94 9.34
CA THR A 180 1.54 10.24 9.49
C THR A 180 0.66 10.57 8.29
N TRP A 181 1.19 10.39 7.08
CA TRP A 181 0.44 10.60 5.85
C TRP A 181 -0.77 9.66 5.76
N TRP A 182 -0.55 8.36 5.98
CA TRP A 182 -1.60 7.34 5.94
C TRP A 182 -2.73 7.65 6.91
N ARG A 183 -2.42 7.90 8.20
CA ARG A 183 -3.44 8.23 9.21
C ARG A 183 -4.22 9.49 8.88
N ILE A 184 -3.60 10.47 8.23
CA ILE A 184 -4.32 11.67 7.77
C ILE A 184 -5.22 11.33 6.57
N SER A 185 -4.74 10.52 5.62
CA SER A 185 -5.56 10.02 4.51
C SER A 185 -6.79 9.28 5.03
N GLU A 186 -6.60 8.34 5.95
CA GLU A 186 -7.68 7.59 6.59
C GLU A 186 -8.65 8.50 7.32
N SER A 187 -8.17 9.58 7.96
CA SER A 187 -9.05 10.55 8.61
C SER A 187 -10.02 11.25 7.66
N PHE A 188 -9.84 11.15 6.34
CA PHE A 188 -10.79 11.64 5.32
C PHE A 188 -11.98 10.70 5.05
N SER A 189 -11.96 9.48 5.59
CA SER A 189 -13.05 8.52 5.53
C SER A 189 -13.80 8.43 6.87
N THR A 190 -14.88 7.65 6.93
CA THR A 190 -15.52 7.24 8.18
C THR A 190 -15.06 5.85 8.58
N VAL A 191 -15.27 5.46 9.85
CA VAL A 191 -14.91 4.11 10.32
C VAL A 191 -15.69 3.04 9.54
N GLU A 192 -16.97 3.30 9.25
CA GLU A 192 -17.82 2.38 8.51
C GLU A 192 -17.32 2.17 7.06
N LEU A 193 -16.89 3.25 6.40
CA LEU A 193 -16.32 3.16 5.05
C LEU A 193 -14.98 2.43 5.06
N GLN A 194 -14.12 2.68 6.06
CA GLN A 194 -12.84 1.98 6.22
C GLN A 194 -13.06 0.48 6.48
N GLU A 195 -13.98 0.12 7.37
CA GLU A 195 -14.31 -1.27 7.68
C GLU A 195 -14.90 -1.98 6.47
N SER A 196 -15.78 -1.32 5.70
CA SER A 196 -16.33 -1.86 4.46
C SER A 196 -15.24 -2.17 3.44
N ARG A 197 -14.33 -1.20 3.20
CA ARG A 197 -13.16 -1.37 2.33
C ARG A 197 -12.28 -2.53 2.76
N ASN A 198 -11.93 -2.57 4.05
CA ASN A 198 -11.03 -3.59 4.59
C ASN A 198 -11.68 -4.97 4.51
N ARG A 199 -13.00 -5.08 4.70
CA ARG A 199 -13.74 -6.34 4.49
C ARG A 199 -13.70 -6.78 3.04
N ARG A 200 -13.92 -5.86 2.08
CA ARG A 200 -13.85 -6.18 0.65
C ARG A 200 -12.46 -6.66 0.25
N PHE A 201 -11.40 -5.96 0.67
CA PHE A 201 -10.02 -6.38 0.39
C PHE A 201 -9.64 -7.69 1.07
N ALA A 202 -10.04 -7.91 2.33
CA ALA A 202 -9.80 -9.19 3.00
C ALA A 202 -10.49 -10.34 2.25
N SER A 203 -11.75 -10.16 1.84
CA SER A 203 -12.53 -11.12 1.05
C SER A 203 -11.83 -11.51 -0.26
N ARG A 204 -11.36 -10.50 -0.99
CA ARG A 204 -10.67 -10.66 -2.28
C ARG A 204 -9.23 -11.18 -2.14
N LEU A 205 -8.54 -10.88 -1.05
CA LEU A 205 -7.25 -11.51 -0.71
C LEU A 205 -7.41 -13.02 -0.47
N ARG A 206 -8.46 -13.44 0.24
CA ARG A 206 -8.80 -14.87 0.36
C ARG A 206 -9.15 -15.47 -0.99
N GLY A 207 -9.83 -14.71 -1.85
CA GLY A 207 -10.08 -15.07 -3.26
C GLY A 207 -8.84 -15.36 -4.07
N ALA A 208 -7.87 -14.43 -4.03
CA ALA A 208 -6.58 -14.58 -4.70
C ALA A 208 -5.84 -15.82 -4.20
N LEU A 209 -5.85 -16.04 -2.87
CA LEU A 209 -5.25 -17.25 -2.28
C LEU A 209 -5.98 -18.52 -2.72
N ALA A 210 -7.32 -18.53 -2.75
CA ALA A 210 -8.10 -19.68 -3.21
C ALA A 210 -7.85 -20.00 -4.70
N ASN A 211 -7.73 -18.97 -5.55
CA ASN A 211 -7.32 -19.15 -6.95
C ASN A 211 -5.93 -19.76 -7.05
N LEU A 212 -4.97 -19.27 -6.26
CA LEU A 212 -3.60 -19.80 -6.19
C LEU A 212 -3.56 -21.25 -5.66
N SER A 213 -4.41 -21.58 -4.69
CA SER A 213 -4.54 -22.94 -4.15
C SER A 213 -5.10 -23.94 -5.16
N SER A 214 -5.74 -23.49 -6.24
CA SER A 214 -6.17 -24.37 -7.33
C SER A 214 -5.02 -24.89 -8.20
N ILE A 215 -3.87 -24.19 -8.17
CA ILE A 215 -2.69 -24.51 -8.98
C ILE A 215 -1.49 -24.99 -8.15
N LYS A 216 -1.47 -24.71 -6.84
CA LYS A 216 -0.39 -25.08 -5.94
C LYS A 216 -0.90 -25.51 -4.57
N GLU A 217 -0.32 -26.57 -4.03
CA GLU A 217 -0.59 -27.05 -2.66
C GLU A 217 0.11 -26.16 -1.63
N ASP A 218 -0.59 -25.82 -0.54
CA ASP A 218 -0.11 -24.96 0.54
C ASP A 218 0.59 -23.66 0.10
N PRO A 219 -0.04 -22.83 -0.75
CA PRO A 219 0.63 -21.71 -1.38
C PRO A 219 0.87 -20.53 -0.42
N VAL A 220 1.91 -19.75 -0.70
CA VAL A 220 2.19 -18.48 -0.03
C VAL A 220 1.89 -17.30 -0.96
N LEU A 221 0.86 -16.52 -0.62
CA LEU A 221 0.51 -15.27 -1.28
C LEU A 221 1.19 -14.10 -0.57
N ILE A 222 2.15 -13.43 -1.21
CA ILE A 222 2.78 -12.24 -0.64
C ILE A 222 1.95 -10.98 -0.94
N VAL A 223 1.77 -10.14 0.08
CA VAL A 223 0.98 -8.89 0.00
C VAL A 223 1.82 -7.71 0.49
N PRO A 224 2.40 -6.90 -0.41
CA PRO A 224 2.95 -5.61 -0.02
C PRO A 224 1.84 -4.71 0.51
N ILE A 225 2.04 -4.15 1.70
CA ILE A 225 1.05 -3.30 2.38
C ILE A 225 1.72 -2.14 3.11
N TYR A 226 1.06 -0.99 3.19
CA TYR A 226 1.51 0.08 4.06
C TYR A 226 1.52 -0.39 5.50
N GLN A 227 2.62 -0.14 6.22
CA GLN A 227 2.82 -0.66 7.56
C GLN A 227 1.68 -0.29 8.52
N ASP A 228 1.19 0.95 8.49
CA ASP A 228 0.08 1.42 9.33
C ASP A 228 -1.29 0.83 8.97
N TRP A 229 -1.46 0.23 7.79
CA TRP A 229 -2.72 -0.39 7.34
C TRP A 229 -2.79 -1.90 7.63
N MET A 230 -1.63 -2.54 7.76
CA MET A 230 -1.53 -4.00 7.96
C MET A 230 -2.34 -4.49 9.17
N GLY A 231 -2.36 -3.72 10.26
CA GLY A 231 -3.11 -4.07 11.47
C GLY A 231 -4.60 -4.24 11.22
N ASP A 232 -5.20 -3.32 10.44
CA ASP A 232 -6.63 -3.33 10.17
C ASP A 232 -7.03 -4.48 9.26
N ILE A 233 -6.28 -4.70 8.17
CA ILE A 233 -6.54 -5.83 7.25
C ILE A 233 -6.37 -7.17 7.97
N LEU A 234 -5.32 -7.33 8.77
CA LEU A 234 -5.11 -8.55 9.55
C LEU A 234 -6.22 -8.76 10.59
N ALA A 235 -6.70 -7.70 11.22
CA ALA A 235 -7.83 -7.78 12.15
C ALA A 235 -9.11 -8.22 11.41
N THR A 236 -9.36 -7.69 10.22
CA THR A 236 -10.50 -8.08 9.38
C THR A 236 -10.41 -9.52 8.90
N LEU A 237 -9.24 -10.01 8.46
CA LEU A 237 -9.08 -11.43 8.09
C LEU A 237 -9.41 -12.38 9.25
N LYS A 238 -9.14 -11.97 10.50
CA LYS A 238 -9.48 -12.77 11.70
C LYS A 238 -10.97 -12.82 12.02
N THR A 239 -11.83 -12.06 11.33
CA THR A 239 -13.29 -12.10 11.53
C THR A 239 -14.01 -13.08 10.61
N ASN A 240 -13.31 -14.04 10.00
CA ASN A 240 -13.86 -15.03 9.07
C ASN A 240 -14.67 -14.40 7.93
N VAL A 241 -14.05 -13.47 7.20
CA VAL A 241 -14.65 -12.86 6.00
C VAL A 241 -14.82 -13.93 4.92
N GLU A 242 -15.92 -13.88 4.19
CA GLU A 242 -16.19 -14.80 3.08
C GLU A 242 -15.15 -14.67 1.96
N VAL A 243 -15.02 -15.69 1.12
CA VAL A 243 -14.11 -15.69 -0.02
C VAL A 243 -14.84 -15.05 -1.21
N GLU A 244 -14.19 -14.08 -1.85
CA GLU A 244 -14.67 -13.49 -3.09
C GLU A 244 -13.67 -13.75 -4.21
N ALA A 245 -14.13 -14.33 -5.32
CA ALA A 245 -13.26 -14.74 -6.41
C ALA A 245 -12.45 -13.58 -6.99
N VAL A 246 -11.15 -13.83 -7.20
CA VAL A 246 -10.22 -12.96 -7.91
C VAL A 246 -9.38 -13.83 -8.83
N GLU A 247 -9.16 -13.36 -10.05
CA GLU A 247 -8.31 -14.03 -11.03
C GLU A 247 -6.94 -13.37 -11.09
N ALA A 248 -5.92 -14.16 -11.43
CA ALA A 248 -4.60 -13.62 -11.68
C ALA A 248 -4.63 -12.82 -12.99
N VAL A 249 -4.05 -11.62 -12.97
CA VAL A 249 -3.86 -10.82 -14.16
C VAL A 249 -2.65 -11.39 -14.91
N GLY A 250 -2.90 -11.95 -16.09
CA GLY A 250 -1.85 -12.39 -17.00
C GLY A 250 -1.09 -11.20 -17.57
N LEU A 251 0.18 -11.42 -17.93
CA LEU A 251 0.80 -10.60 -18.96
C LEU A 251 0.02 -10.89 -20.25
N GLU A 252 -0.66 -9.89 -20.82
CA GLU A 252 -1.12 -10.02 -22.21
C GLU A 252 0.09 -10.45 -23.06
N GLU A 253 -0.07 -11.54 -23.83
CA GLU A 253 0.96 -12.08 -24.72
C GLU A 253 1.44 -11.07 -25.77
#